data_AF-A0A6A4QVC9-F1
#
_entry.id   AF-A0A6A4QVC9-F1
#
_cell.length_a   1.000
_cell.length_b   1.000
_cell.length_c   1.000
_cell.angle_alpha   90.00
_cell.angle_beta   90.00
_cell.angle_gamma   90.00
#
_symmetry.space_group_name_H-M   'P 1'
#
loop_
_entity.id
_entity.type
_entity.pdbx_description
1 polymer ?
#
loop_
_entity_poly.entity_id
_entity_poly.type
_entity_poly.pdbx_seq_one_letter_code
_entity_poly.pdbx_strand_id
1 'polypeptide(L)'
;MYWEGVMSWSDRLLIDYVRLHAEGRWNSVARLAGLKRNGKSCRLRWVNYLRPDLKRGHITPQEESIIVELHNRWGNRWSIIARSLPGRTDNEIKNYWRTHLKKKVKRPFHQQQQQQLQQHQQVQQQ
;
A
#
# COMPACT_ATOMS: atom_id res chain seq x y z
N MET A 1 3.23 7.18 -11.41
CA MET A 1 2.35 8.34 -11.13
C MET A 1 2.35 8.58 -9.65
N TYR A 2 3.40 9.26 -9.19
CA TYR A 2 3.50 9.80 -7.85
C TYR A 2 2.73 11.12 -7.88
N TRP A 3 1.54 11.16 -7.28
CA TRP A 3 0.86 12.43 -7.06
C TRP A 3 1.51 13.07 -5.85
N GLU A 4 2.41 14.02 -6.10
CA GLU A 4 2.95 14.90 -5.08
C GLU A 4 1.80 15.64 -4.39
N GLY A 5 1.59 15.33 -3.12
CA GLY A 5 1.82 16.24 -2.00
C GLY A 5 1.11 17.60 -1.93
N VAL A 6 0.43 18.08 -2.97
CA VAL A 6 -0.26 19.36 -2.93
C VAL A 6 -1.64 19.13 -2.30
N MET A 7 -1.77 19.54 -1.04
CA MET A 7 -3.03 19.58 -0.32
C MET A 7 -3.97 20.53 -1.05
N SER A 8 -4.97 19.99 -1.75
CA SER A 8 -5.94 20.77 -2.49
C SER A 8 -6.90 21.51 -1.55
N TRP A 9 -7.58 22.54 -2.05
CA TRP A 9 -8.64 23.21 -1.28
C TRP A 9 -9.71 22.22 -0.80
N SER A 10 -10.06 21.24 -1.65
CA SER A 10 -10.95 20.14 -1.29
C SER A 10 -10.41 19.23 -0.18
N ASP A 11 -9.09 19.06 -0.07
CA ASP A 11 -8.48 18.27 1.00
C ASP A 11 -8.56 19.01 2.34
N ARG A 12 -8.38 20.34 2.36
CA ARG A 12 -8.52 21.16 3.58
C ARG A 12 -9.93 21.07 4.15
N LEU A 13 -10.94 21.23 3.30
CA LEU A 13 -12.34 21.10 3.70
C LEU A 13 -12.67 19.72 4.27
N LEU A 14 -12.10 18.66 3.68
CA LEU A 14 -12.28 17.30 4.17
C LEU A 14 -11.61 17.12 5.56
N ILE A 15 -10.43 17.70 5.77
CA ILE A 15 -9.75 17.69 7.07
C ILE A 15 -10.56 18.44 8.13
N ASP A 16 -11.01 19.66 7.82
CA ASP A 16 -11.74 20.50 8.77
C ASP A 16 -13.07 19.86 9.15
N TYR A 17 -13.79 19.27 8.19
CA TYR A 17 -15.02 18.54 8.49
C TYR A 17 -14.77 17.37 9.44
N VAL A 18 -13.76 16.54 9.17
CA VAL A 18 -13.47 15.37 10.02
C VAL A 18 -13.01 15.79 11.41
N ARG A 19 -12.29 16.90 11.54
CA ARG A 19 -11.95 17.48 12.86
C ARG A 19 -13.18 17.90 13.66
N LEU A 20 -14.18 18.48 12.99
CA LEU A 20 -15.40 18.97 13.65
C LEU A 20 -16.44 17.87 13.95
N HIS A 21 -16.51 16.83 13.11
CA HIS A 21 -17.61 15.86 13.15
C HIS A 21 -17.17 14.40 13.34
N ALA A 22 -15.88 14.16 13.59
CA ALA A 22 -15.22 12.85 13.61
C ALA A 22 -15.26 12.13 12.25
N GLU A 23 -14.57 10.98 12.18
CA GLU A 23 -14.52 10.17 10.95
C GLU A 23 -15.88 9.54 10.63
N GLY A 24 -16.34 9.67 9.40
CA GLY A 24 -17.56 9.02 8.93
C GLY A 24 -18.51 9.96 8.22
N ARG A 25 -19.74 9.48 7.98
CA ARG A 25 -20.81 10.23 7.30
C ARG A 25 -20.33 10.90 6.00
N TRP A 26 -19.55 10.19 5.20
CA TRP A 26 -18.84 10.74 4.04
C TRP A 26 -19.74 11.35 2.97
N ASN A 27 -20.99 10.88 2.85
CA ASN A 27 -21.99 11.49 1.98
C ASN A 27 -22.40 12.89 2.47
N SER A 28 -22.52 13.07 3.78
CA SER A 28 -22.77 14.37 4.40
C SER A 28 -21.58 15.30 4.26
N VAL A 29 -20.34 14.79 4.42
CA VAL A 29 -19.10 15.55 4.17
C VAL A 29 -19.12 16.16 2.78
N ALA A 30 -19.35 15.34 1.74
CA ALA A 30 -19.37 15.78 0.36
C ALA A 30 -20.39 16.91 0.12
N ARG A 31 -21.61 16.75 0.67
CA ARG A 31 -22.69 17.73 0.53
C ARG A 31 -22.41 19.02 1.30
N LEU A 32 -22.01 18.92 2.56
CA LEU A 32 -21.84 20.05 3.47
C LEU A 32 -20.58 20.87 3.17
N ALA A 33 -19.51 20.21 2.69
CA ALA A 33 -18.29 20.88 2.28
C ALA A 33 -18.35 21.46 0.85
N GLY A 34 -19.50 21.38 0.17
CA GLY A 34 -19.64 21.87 -1.21
C GLY A 34 -18.75 21.14 -2.22
N LEU A 35 -18.34 19.91 -1.92
CA LEU A 35 -17.48 19.12 -2.79
C LEU A 35 -18.31 18.48 -3.91
N LYS A 36 -17.93 18.70 -5.18
CA LYS A 36 -18.47 17.96 -6.34
C LYS A 36 -17.97 16.50 -6.39
N ARG A 37 -17.95 15.80 -5.24
CA ARG A 37 -17.43 14.43 -5.08
C ARG A 37 -18.47 13.58 -4.34
N ASN A 38 -18.43 12.27 -4.53
CA ASN A 38 -19.25 11.35 -3.74
C ASN A 38 -18.54 10.97 -2.43
N GLY A 39 -19.29 10.54 -1.42
CA GLY A 39 -18.72 10.18 -0.12
C GLY A 39 -17.69 9.06 -0.19
N LYS A 40 -17.78 8.15 -1.16
CA LYS A 40 -16.76 7.13 -1.42
C LYS A 40 -15.39 7.75 -1.73
N SER A 41 -15.36 8.80 -2.55
CA SER A 41 -14.12 9.52 -2.87
C SER A 41 -13.56 10.24 -1.65
N CYS A 42 -14.41 10.88 -0.83
CA CYS A 42 -13.98 11.52 0.42
C CYS A 42 -13.35 10.50 1.37
N ARG A 43 -14.03 9.35 1.59
CA ARG A 43 -13.49 8.26 2.42
C ARG A 43 -12.14 7.79 1.90
N LEU A 44 -12.03 7.50 0.61
CA LEU A 44 -10.77 7.02 0.02
C LEU A 44 -9.65 8.04 0.15
N ARG A 45 -9.95 9.33 -0.02
CA ARG A 45 -8.95 10.39 0.14
C ARG A 45 -8.47 10.50 1.59
N TRP A 46 -9.41 10.45 2.55
CA TRP A 46 -9.08 10.46 3.97
C TRP A 46 -8.18 9.28 4.37
N VAL A 47 -8.67 8.05 4.16
CA VAL A 47 -8.00 6.84 4.67
C VAL A 47 -6.69 6.52 3.97
N ASN A 48 -6.46 7.01 2.74
CA ASN A 48 -5.22 6.73 2.01
C ASN A 48 -4.20 7.86 2.04
N TYR A 49 -4.58 9.09 2.38
CA TYR A 49 -3.69 10.25 2.19
C TYR A 49 -3.76 11.31 3.29
N LEU A 50 -4.91 11.55 3.91
CA LEU A 50 -5.08 12.70 4.81
C LEU A 50 -5.06 12.33 6.30
N ARG A 51 -5.33 11.06 6.65
CA ARG A 51 -5.34 10.62 8.05
C ARG A 51 -3.94 10.83 8.68
N PRO A 52 -3.84 11.42 9.89
CA PRO A 52 -2.57 11.88 10.44
C PRO A 52 -1.60 10.77 10.86
N ASP A 53 -2.11 9.56 11.11
CA ASP A 53 -1.34 8.39 11.52
C ASP A 53 -0.70 7.63 10.33
N LEU A 54 -0.89 8.12 9.09
CA LEU A 54 -0.28 7.53 7.91
C LEU A 54 1.21 7.87 7.84
N LYS A 55 2.04 6.83 7.68
CA LYS A 55 3.48 6.98 7.44
C LYS A 55 3.71 7.51 6.03
N ARG A 56 4.45 8.62 5.93
CA ARG A 56 4.88 9.19 4.66
C ARG A 56 6.27 8.67 4.31
N GLY A 57 6.46 8.21 3.08
CA GLY A 57 7.74 7.74 2.56
C GLY A 57 7.73 6.29 2.12
N HIS A 58 8.90 5.81 1.69
CA HIS A 58 9.08 4.47 1.12
C HIS A 58 8.82 3.37 2.15
N ILE A 59 8.39 2.21 1.67
CA ILE A 59 8.32 0.97 2.47
C ILE A 59 9.74 0.57 2.86
N THR A 60 9.98 0.36 4.15
CA THR A 60 11.31 -0.02 4.66
C THR A 60 11.61 -1.50 4.37
N PRO A 61 12.87 -1.96 4.45
CA PRO A 61 13.20 -3.38 4.30
C PRO A 61 12.48 -4.27 5.31
N GLN A 62 12.30 -3.82 6.55
CA GLN A 62 11.57 -4.56 7.59
C GLN A 62 10.08 -4.67 7.23
N GLU A 63 9.47 -3.57 6.74
CA GLU A 63 8.10 -3.59 6.24
C GLU A 63 7.97 -4.50 5.00
N GLU A 64 8.97 -4.50 4.09
CA GLU A 64 9.03 -5.41 2.92
C GLU A 64 9.01 -6.88 3.37
N SER A 65 9.84 -7.26 4.35
CA SER A 65 9.88 -8.64 4.88
C SER A 65 8.52 -9.09 5.43
N ILE A 66 7.86 -8.24 6.22
CA ILE A 66 6.52 -8.53 6.77
C ILE A 66 5.49 -8.67 5.64
N ILE A 67 5.53 -7.80 4.63
CA ILE A 67 4.64 -7.87 3.46
C ILE A 67 4.81 -9.20 2.73
N VAL A 68 6.05 -9.63 2.49
CA VAL A 68 6.35 -10.90 1.80
C VAL A 68 5.86 -12.10 2.62
N GLU A 69 6.18 -12.15 3.91
CA GLU A 69 5.76 -13.25 4.79
C GLU A 69 4.23 -13.38 4.84
N LEU A 70 3.54 -12.26 5.08
CA LEU A 70 2.08 -12.27 5.20
C LEU A 70 1.38 -12.48 3.86
N HIS A 71 1.96 -12.04 2.74
CA HIS A 71 1.45 -12.36 1.41
C HIS A 71 1.59 -13.86 1.11
N ASN A 72 2.70 -14.50 1.48
CA ASN A 72 2.85 -15.95 1.33
C ASN A 72 1.78 -16.71 2.13
N ARG A 73 1.38 -16.20 3.30
CA ARG A 73 0.35 -16.82 4.15
C ARG A 73 -1.08 -16.55 3.69
N TRP A 74 -1.38 -15.32 3.29
CA TRP A 74 -2.77 -14.84 3.09
C TRP A 74 -3.10 -14.43 1.65
N GLY A 75 -2.12 -14.44 0.75
CA GLY A 75 -2.24 -13.99 -0.63
C GLY A 75 -2.61 -12.50 -0.71
N ASN A 76 -3.49 -12.16 -1.66
CA ASN A 76 -3.88 -10.78 -1.96
C ASN A 76 -4.87 -10.16 -0.94
N ARG A 77 -4.90 -10.65 0.31
CA ARG A 77 -5.75 -10.11 1.39
C ARG A 77 -5.11 -8.88 2.03
N TRP A 78 -4.95 -7.82 1.23
CA TRP A 78 -4.20 -6.60 1.61
C TRP A 78 -4.71 -5.91 2.87
N SER A 79 -6.02 -5.91 3.10
CA SER A 79 -6.63 -5.33 4.30
C SER A 79 -6.24 -6.07 5.58
N ILE A 80 -5.98 -7.39 5.50
CA ILE A 80 -5.49 -8.19 6.63
C ILE A 80 -4.01 -7.90 6.86
N ILE A 81 -3.22 -7.85 5.78
CA ILE A 81 -1.78 -7.58 5.85
C ILE A 81 -1.52 -6.19 6.44
N ALA A 82 -2.29 -5.18 6.04
CA ALA A 82 -2.17 -3.80 6.54
C ALA A 82 -2.33 -3.68 8.06
N ARG A 83 -3.08 -4.59 8.71
CA ARG A 83 -3.23 -4.59 10.18
C ARG A 83 -1.92 -4.86 10.90
N SER A 84 -0.96 -5.50 10.25
CA SER A 84 0.37 -5.79 10.81
C SER A 84 1.41 -4.70 10.51
N LEU A 85 1.02 -3.64 9.80
CA LEU A 85 1.91 -2.58 9.34
C LEU A 85 1.35 -1.21 9.77
N PRO A 86 1.63 -0.78 11.03
CA PRO A 86 1.11 0.47 11.56
C PRO A 86 1.46 1.67 10.67
N GLY A 87 0.44 2.45 10.33
CA GLY A 87 0.55 3.63 9.46
C GLY A 87 0.67 3.32 7.96
N ARG A 88 0.57 2.06 7.53
CA ARG A 88 0.51 1.67 6.11
C ARG A 88 -0.89 1.23 5.72
N THR A 89 -1.28 1.59 4.50
CA THR A 89 -2.59 1.23 3.94
C THR A 89 -2.50 -0.02 3.07
N ASP A 90 -3.65 -0.70 2.94
CA ASP A 90 -3.80 -1.83 2.02
C ASP A 90 -3.48 -1.45 0.57
N ASN A 91 -3.81 -0.21 0.17
CA ASN A 91 -3.51 0.31 -1.15
C ASN A 91 -2.01 0.53 -1.37
N GLU A 92 -1.28 1.06 -0.39
CA GLU A 92 0.18 1.19 -0.44
C GLU A 92 0.86 -0.17 -0.58
N ILE A 93 0.47 -1.14 0.24
CA ILE A 93 1.06 -2.49 0.25
C ILE A 93 0.81 -3.18 -1.10
N LYS A 94 -0.43 -3.17 -1.59
CA LYS A 94 -0.78 -3.68 -2.91
C LYS A 94 0.03 -3.02 -4.03
N ASN A 95 0.20 -1.69 -3.95
CA ASN A 95 1.00 -0.95 -4.93
C ASN A 95 2.46 -1.37 -4.87
N TYR A 96 3.05 -1.43 -3.69
CA TYR A 96 4.43 -1.86 -3.49
C TYR A 96 4.67 -3.27 -4.04
N TRP A 97 3.77 -4.20 -3.73
CA TRP A 97 3.81 -5.55 -4.28
C TRP A 97 3.81 -5.56 -5.81
N ARG A 98 2.88 -4.80 -6.42
CA ARG A 98 2.73 -4.74 -7.89
C ARG A 98 3.96 -4.15 -8.57
N THR A 99 4.58 -3.12 -8.00
CA THR A 99 5.66 -2.36 -8.65
C THR A 99 7.06 -2.85 -8.31
N HIS A 100 7.30 -3.33 -7.09
CA HIS A 100 8.63 -3.70 -6.59
C HIS A 100 8.80 -5.22 -6.44
N LEU A 101 7.80 -5.92 -5.90
CA LEU A 101 7.95 -7.34 -5.54
C LEU A 101 7.58 -8.32 -6.66
N LYS A 102 6.56 -8.03 -7.48
CA LYS A 102 6.13 -8.94 -8.55
C LYS A 102 7.26 -9.28 -9.54
N LYS A 103 8.22 -8.37 -9.74
CA LYS A 103 9.43 -8.60 -10.55
C LYS A 103 10.55 -9.27 -9.75
N LYS A 104 10.71 -8.90 -8.47
CA LYS A 104 11.70 -9.48 -7.55
C LYS A 104 11.37 -10.89 -7.08
N VAL A 105 10.14 -11.39 -7.16
CA VAL A 105 9.81 -12.78 -6.75
C VAL A 105 9.93 -13.76 -7.93
N LYS A 106 9.78 -13.29 -9.17
CA LYS A 106 10.04 -14.11 -10.36
C LYS A 106 11.53 -14.35 -10.63
N ARG A 107 12.42 -13.43 -10.22
CA ARG A 107 13.87 -13.55 -10.46
C ARG A 107 14.59 -14.56 -9.56
N PRO A 108 14.33 -14.65 -8.24
CA PRO A 108 15.01 -15.57 -7.33
C PRO A 108 14.78 -17.01 -7.69
N PHE A 109 13.56 -17.36 -8.12
CA PHE A 109 13.24 -18.72 -8.53
C PHE A 109 14.03 -19.16 -9.77
N HIS A 110 14.18 -18.27 -10.77
CA HIS A 110 15.02 -18.57 -11.93
C HIS A 110 16.51 -18.55 -11.63
N GLN A 111 16.99 -17.66 -10.76
CA GLN A 111 18.41 -17.61 -10.38
C GLN A 111 18.82 -18.81 -9.52
N GLN A 112 17.99 -19.23 -8.56
CA GLN A 112 18.25 -20.43 -7.75
C GLN A 112 18.20 -21.70 -8.61
N GLN A 113 17.25 -21.81 -9.55
CA GLN A 113 17.17 -22.96 -10.44
C GLN A 113 18.38 -23.03 -11.39
N GLN A 114 18.85 -21.89 -11.92
CA GLN A 114 20.07 -21.83 -12.73
C GLN A 114 21.33 -22.17 -11.93
N GLN A 115 21.46 -21.69 -10.69
CA GLN A 115 22.60 -22.05 -9.82
C GLN A 115 22.59 -23.53 -9.44
N GLN A 116 21.41 -24.11 -9.15
CA GLN A 116 21.28 -25.54 -8.88
C GLN A 116 21.60 -26.39 -10.12
N LEU A 117 21.14 -25.98 -11.30
CA LEU A 117 21.46 -26.66 -12.57
C LEU A 117 22.97 -26.60 -12.89
N GLN A 118 23.62 -25.45 -12.66
CA GLN A 118 25.06 -25.29 -12.84
C GLN A 118 25.86 -26.15 -11.85
N GLN A 119 25.47 -26.19 -10.58
CA GLN A 119 26.10 -27.07 -9.59
C GLN A 119 25.92 -28.54 -9.95
N HIS A 120 24.74 -28.96 -10.39
CA HIS A 120 24.50 -30.35 -10.81
C HIS A 120 25.35 -30.76 -12.02
N GLN A 121 25.52 -29.87 -13.01
CA GLN A 121 26.36 -30.12 -14.17
C GLN A 121 27.85 -30.21 -13.82
N GLN A 122 28.32 -29.41 -12.85
CA GLN A 122 29.71 -29.45 -12.39
C GLN A 122 30.04 -30.74 -11.61
N VAL A 123 29.11 -31.24 -10.81
CA VAL A 123 29.28 -32.50 -10.05
C VAL A 123 29.28 -33.73 -10.97
N GLN A 124 28.57 -33.69 -12.10
CA GLN A 124 28.53 -34.81 -13.06
C GLN A 124 29.74 -34.87 -14.02
N GLN A 125 30.58 -33.84 -14.04
CA GLN A 125 31.79 -33.78 -14.89
C GLN A 125 33.10 -34.05 -14.11
N GLN A 126 33.00 -34.40 -12.83
CA GLN A 126 34.10 -34.89 -12.00
C GLN A 126 33.95 -36.41 -11.81
#